data_AF-A0A8C9CZF1-F1
#
_entry.id   AF-A0A8C9CZF1-F1
#
_cell.length_a   1.000
_cell.length_b   1.000
_cell.length_c   1.000
_cell.angle_alpha   90.00
_cell.angle_beta   90.00
_cell.angle_gamma   90.00
#
_symmetry.space_group_name_H-M   'P 1'
#
loop_
_entity.id
_entity.type
_entity.pdbx_description
1 polymer ?
#
loop_
_entity_poly.entity_id
_entity_poly.type
_entity_poly.pdbx_seq_one_letter_code
_entity_poly.pdbx_strand_id
1 'polypeptide(L)'
;MDAKPEPGPLSESSEPLFCFGVIADIQYADLEDGYNFQGSRRRYYRHSHLHLQGAIEHWNKESSPPSCVLQLGDIIDGYNAQYQASEKSLELIMNTFQRLKVPVHHTWGNHEFYNFSRDYLTNSKLNTKFLEDQIAHHPETVPSENYYAYHFVPFPKFRFILLDAYDMSVLGVDPSSPKYQQCLKILREHNPNAELNSPQGELFL
;
A
#
# COMPACT_ATOMS: atom_id res chain seq x y z
N MET A 1 -33.37 -37.18 -44.54
CA MET A 1 -32.13 -36.39 -44.43
C MET A 1 -32.37 -35.45 -43.26
N ASP A 2 -32.03 -35.90 -42.05
CA ASP A 2 -32.27 -35.14 -40.83
C ASP A 2 -31.01 -34.36 -40.49
N ALA A 3 -31.03 -33.05 -40.77
CA ALA A 3 -29.96 -32.15 -40.38
C ALA A 3 -30.07 -31.87 -38.87
N LYS A 4 -29.06 -32.27 -38.11
CA LYS A 4 -28.89 -31.85 -36.71
C LYS A 4 -28.64 -30.33 -36.69
N PRO A 5 -29.25 -29.58 -35.76
CA PRO A 5 -28.93 -28.16 -35.61
C PRO A 5 -27.52 -28.01 -35.04
N GLU A 6 -26.75 -27.10 -35.61
CA GLU A 6 -25.42 -26.73 -35.09
C GLU A 6 -25.56 -26.08 -33.70
N PRO A 7 -24.61 -26.34 -32.77
CA PRO A 7 -24.61 -25.66 -31.48
C PRO A 7 -24.29 -24.18 -31.70
N GLY A 8 -25.18 -23.30 -31.24
CA GLY A 8 -24.91 -21.86 -31.20
C GLY A 8 -23.66 -21.53 -30.37
N PRO A 9 -23.04 -20.36 -30.59
CA PRO A 9 -21.81 -20.00 -29.90
C PRO A 9 -22.04 -19.99 -28.39
N LEU A 10 -21.28 -20.81 -27.67
CA LEU A 10 -21.20 -20.76 -26.22
C LEU A 10 -20.71 -19.36 -25.85
N SER A 11 -21.60 -18.53 -25.29
CA SER A 11 -21.15 -17.30 -24.65
C SER A 11 -20.33 -17.72 -23.43
N GLU A 12 -19.01 -17.66 -23.52
CA GLU A 12 -18.13 -17.73 -22.36
C GLU A 12 -18.32 -16.45 -21.53
N SER A 13 -19.45 -16.33 -20.83
CA SER A 13 -19.55 -15.42 -19.70
C SER A 13 -18.80 -16.09 -18.54
N SER A 14 -17.47 -16.03 -18.58
CA SER A 14 -16.64 -16.46 -17.45
C SER A 14 -16.82 -15.44 -16.34
N GLU A 15 -17.71 -15.73 -15.39
CA GLU A 15 -17.78 -14.97 -14.14
C GLU A 15 -16.39 -14.97 -13.46
N PRO A 16 -15.96 -13.85 -12.87
CA PRO A 16 -14.69 -13.79 -12.16
C PRO A 16 -14.72 -14.75 -10.96
N LEU A 17 -13.61 -15.47 -10.73
CA LEU A 17 -13.48 -16.38 -9.58
C LEU A 17 -13.60 -15.62 -8.25
N PHE A 18 -12.99 -14.44 -8.19
CA PHE A 18 -13.12 -13.46 -7.11
C PHE A 18 -12.73 -12.08 -7.64
N CYS A 19 -13.14 -11.03 -6.92
CA CYS A 19 -12.78 -9.65 -7.19
C CYS A 19 -12.11 -9.04 -5.97
N PHE A 20 -11.25 -8.06 -6.16
CA PHE A 20 -10.67 -7.28 -5.08
C PHE A 20 -10.44 -5.84 -5.54
N GLY A 21 -10.57 -4.88 -4.62
CA GLY A 21 -10.30 -3.48 -4.89
C GLY A 21 -8.81 -3.18 -4.76
N VAL A 22 -8.31 -2.20 -5.50
CA VAL A 22 -6.94 -1.69 -5.37
C VAL A 22 -6.98 -0.17 -5.39
N ILE A 23 -6.24 0.46 -4.47
CA ILE A 23 -5.98 1.89 -4.46
C ILE A 23 -4.55 2.14 -3.99
N ALA A 24 -3.89 3.16 -4.53
CA ALA A 24 -2.51 3.49 -4.23
C ALA A 24 -2.35 5.00 -4.13
N ASP A 25 -1.31 5.46 -3.42
CA ASP A 25 -0.86 6.85 -3.39
C ASP A 25 -2.00 7.85 -3.15
N ILE A 26 -2.82 7.58 -2.12
CA ILE A 26 -3.86 8.52 -1.71
C ILE A 26 -3.19 9.84 -1.33
N GLN A 27 -2.09 9.77 -0.58
CA GLN A 27 -1.24 10.92 -0.23
C GLN A 27 -2.07 12.13 0.21
N TYR A 28 -3.07 11.90 1.07
CA TYR A 28 -3.91 12.98 1.57
C TYR A 28 -3.10 13.96 2.43
N ALA A 29 -3.34 15.25 2.23
CA ALA A 29 -2.96 16.31 3.14
C ALA A 29 -3.97 17.46 3.02
N ASP A 30 -4.20 18.20 4.11
CA ASP A 30 -5.07 19.37 4.13
C ASP A 30 -4.39 20.61 3.53
N LEU A 31 -3.92 20.48 2.29
CA LEU A 31 -3.14 21.48 1.56
C LEU A 31 -3.77 21.81 0.21
N GLU A 32 -3.48 23.01 -0.29
CA GLU A 32 -3.77 23.35 -1.69
C GLU A 32 -3.02 22.42 -2.64
N ASP A 33 -3.56 22.23 -3.83
CA ASP A 33 -2.90 21.43 -4.87
C ASP A 33 -1.48 21.92 -5.11
N GLY A 34 -0.54 20.96 -5.18
CA GLY A 34 0.86 21.23 -5.42
C GLY A 34 1.37 20.53 -6.67
N TYR A 35 2.67 20.36 -6.74
CA TYR A 35 3.34 19.58 -7.78
C TYR A 35 4.29 18.58 -7.13
N ASN A 36 4.64 17.53 -7.88
CA ASN A 36 5.76 16.67 -7.53
C ASN A 36 7.07 17.48 -7.51
N PHE A 37 8.14 16.88 -6.97
CA PHE A 37 9.44 17.53 -6.84
C PHE A 37 9.96 18.14 -8.16
N GLN A 38 9.73 17.47 -9.29
CA GLN A 38 10.15 17.94 -10.62
C GLN A 38 9.25 19.03 -11.22
N GLY A 39 8.15 19.41 -10.56
CA GLY A 39 7.17 20.38 -11.08
C GLY A 39 6.37 19.86 -12.28
N SER A 40 6.52 18.59 -12.66
CA SER A 40 5.98 18.01 -13.90
C SER A 40 4.58 17.42 -13.75
N ARG A 41 4.17 17.06 -12.53
CA ARG A 41 2.86 16.47 -12.24
C ARG A 41 2.19 17.18 -11.09
N ARG A 42 0.93 17.54 -11.28
CA ARG A 42 0.09 18.13 -10.24
C ARG A 42 -0.28 17.07 -9.19
N ARG A 43 -0.25 17.46 -7.92
CA ARG A 43 -0.68 16.65 -6.77
C ARG A 43 -1.93 17.28 -6.16
N TYR A 44 -3.00 16.49 -6.04
CA TYR A 44 -4.31 16.97 -5.61
C TYR A 44 -4.62 16.51 -4.18
N TYR A 45 -3.93 17.09 -3.19
CA TYR A 45 -3.89 16.56 -1.81
C TYR A 45 -5.27 16.42 -1.17
N ARG A 46 -6.11 17.46 -1.16
CA ARG A 46 -7.47 17.37 -0.59
C ARG A 46 -8.41 16.52 -1.43
N HIS A 47 -8.33 16.61 -2.76
CA HIS A 47 -9.20 15.85 -3.65
C HIS A 47 -8.93 14.34 -3.60
N SER A 48 -7.74 13.90 -3.18
CA SER A 48 -7.47 12.48 -2.95
C SER A 48 -8.48 11.83 -2.00
N HIS A 49 -8.94 12.58 -0.98
CA HIS A 49 -9.97 12.10 -0.05
C HIS A 49 -11.30 11.88 -0.76
N LEU A 50 -11.68 12.76 -1.68
CA LEU A 50 -12.89 12.60 -2.50
C LEU A 50 -12.78 11.40 -3.44
N HIS A 51 -11.60 11.14 -4.01
CA HIS A 51 -11.35 9.95 -4.84
C HIS A 51 -11.47 8.66 -4.02
N LEU A 52 -10.90 8.64 -2.81
CA LEU A 52 -11.09 7.53 -1.87
C LEU A 52 -12.58 7.35 -1.54
N GLN A 53 -13.30 8.44 -1.27
CA GLN A 53 -14.73 8.35 -0.97
C GLN A 53 -15.53 7.74 -2.11
N GLY A 54 -15.28 8.18 -3.35
CA GLY A 54 -15.91 7.65 -4.55
C GLY A 54 -15.57 6.20 -4.83
N ALA A 55 -14.31 5.79 -4.64
CA ALA A 55 -13.90 4.39 -4.79
C ALA A 55 -14.62 3.47 -3.80
N ILE A 56 -14.70 3.88 -2.53
CA ILE A 56 -15.42 3.13 -1.49
C ILE A 56 -16.91 3.03 -1.81
N GLU A 57 -17.52 4.11 -2.27
CA GLU A 57 -18.94 4.11 -2.64
C GLU A 57 -19.21 3.23 -3.86
N HIS A 58 -18.28 3.20 -4.82
CA HIS A 58 -18.37 2.32 -5.98
C HIS A 58 -18.34 0.85 -5.54
N TRP A 59 -17.28 0.44 -4.83
CA TRP A 59 -17.12 -0.94 -4.36
C TRP A 59 -18.29 -1.42 -3.48
N ASN A 60 -18.84 -0.54 -2.64
CA ASN A 60 -19.99 -0.86 -1.78
C ASN A 60 -21.32 -1.01 -2.55
N LYS A 61 -21.41 -0.52 -3.78
CA LYS A 61 -22.60 -0.56 -4.65
C LYS A 61 -22.53 -1.66 -5.72
N GLU A 62 -21.37 -2.27 -5.92
CA GLU A 62 -21.22 -3.37 -6.86
C GLU A 62 -22.12 -4.56 -6.47
N SER A 63 -22.72 -5.21 -7.47
CA SER A 63 -23.55 -6.39 -7.27
C SER A 63 -22.75 -7.58 -6.71
N SER A 64 -21.46 -7.66 -7.06
CA SER A 64 -20.48 -8.59 -6.51
C SER A 64 -19.36 -7.76 -5.86
N PRO A 65 -19.46 -7.42 -4.57
CA PRO A 65 -18.46 -6.58 -3.91
C PRO A 65 -17.09 -7.29 -3.86
N PRO A 66 -15.99 -6.53 -3.85
CA PRO A 66 -14.65 -7.11 -3.74
C PRO A 66 -14.47 -7.89 -2.44
N SER A 67 -13.79 -9.04 -2.47
CA SER A 67 -13.52 -9.85 -1.27
C SER A 67 -12.64 -9.12 -0.25
N CYS A 68 -11.78 -8.22 -0.74
CA CYS A 68 -10.94 -7.32 0.06
C CYS A 68 -10.52 -6.11 -0.78
N VAL A 69 -9.92 -5.10 -0.13
CA VAL A 69 -9.25 -3.98 -0.80
C VAL A 69 -7.77 -3.98 -0.44
N LEU A 70 -6.90 -3.79 -1.42
CA LEU A 70 -5.48 -3.55 -1.22
C LEU A 70 -5.21 -2.04 -1.32
N GLN A 71 -4.75 -1.44 -0.23
CA GLN A 71 -4.20 -0.09 -0.25
C GLN A 71 -2.67 -0.17 -0.28
N LEU A 72 -2.08 0.28 -1.39
CA LEU A 72 -0.67 0.00 -1.74
C LEU A 72 0.34 1.02 -1.18
N GLY A 73 0.13 1.51 0.04
CA GLY A 73 1.01 2.48 0.69
C GLY A 73 0.70 3.93 0.33
N ASP A 74 1.45 4.83 0.96
CA ASP A 74 1.36 6.27 0.81
C ASP A 74 -0.07 6.81 1.02
N ILE A 75 -0.66 6.48 2.17
CA ILE A 75 -2.04 6.81 2.54
C ILE A 75 -2.23 8.31 2.81
N ILE A 76 -1.22 8.96 3.41
CA ILE A 76 -1.16 10.40 3.69
C ILE A 76 0.17 10.95 3.20
N ASP A 77 0.20 12.20 2.75
CA ASP A 77 1.44 12.81 2.25
C ASP A 77 2.43 13.12 3.41
N GLY A 78 3.71 13.25 3.10
CA GLY A 78 4.80 13.51 4.05
C GLY A 78 4.77 14.93 4.57
N TYR A 79 4.11 15.85 3.84
CA TYR A 79 3.87 17.19 4.33
C TYR A 79 3.07 17.22 5.63
N ASN A 80 2.22 16.22 5.91
CA ASN A 80 1.52 16.19 7.19
C ASN A 80 2.48 16.18 8.39
N ALA A 81 3.65 15.54 8.27
CA ALA A 81 4.67 15.57 9.32
C ALA A 81 5.23 16.99 9.51
N GLN A 82 5.49 17.69 8.40
CA GLN A 82 6.00 19.07 8.41
C GLN A 82 5.02 20.05 9.06
N TYR A 83 3.72 19.81 8.88
CA TYR A 83 2.65 20.63 9.46
C TYR A 83 2.08 20.06 10.78
N GLN A 84 2.70 19.03 11.37
CA GLN A 84 2.25 18.38 12.62
C GLN A 84 0.79 17.89 12.55
N ALA A 85 0.37 17.41 11.37
CA ALA A 85 -0.99 16.98 11.07
C ALA A 85 -1.12 15.46 10.85
N SER A 86 -0.04 14.68 10.94
CA SER A 86 0.00 13.27 10.55
C SER A 86 -1.09 12.42 11.19
N GLU A 87 -1.26 12.49 12.52
CA GLU A 87 -2.28 11.68 13.21
C GLU A 87 -3.70 12.08 12.81
N LYS A 88 -3.98 13.39 12.74
CA LYS A 88 -5.30 13.92 12.36
C LYS A 88 -5.65 13.53 10.92
N SER A 89 -4.70 13.65 10.00
CA SER A 89 -4.87 13.28 8.60
C SER A 89 -5.05 11.76 8.44
N LEU A 90 -4.27 10.97 9.17
CA LEU A 90 -4.44 9.51 9.19
C LEU A 90 -5.82 9.14 9.74
N GLU A 91 -6.24 9.73 10.86
CA GLU A 91 -7.55 9.47 11.47
C GLU A 91 -8.70 9.76 10.49
N LEU A 92 -8.66 10.89 9.78
CA LEU A 92 -9.66 11.24 8.78
C LEU A 92 -9.77 10.18 7.66
N ILE A 93 -8.62 9.75 7.13
CA ILE A 93 -8.60 8.76 6.06
C ILE A 93 -9.01 7.37 6.57
N MET A 94 -8.58 6.97 7.76
CA MET A 94 -9.00 5.71 8.37
C MET A 94 -10.50 5.69 8.68
N ASN A 95 -11.08 6.79 9.16
CA ASN A 95 -12.53 6.91 9.36
C ASN A 95 -13.30 6.81 8.02
N THR A 96 -12.67 7.19 6.92
CA THR A 96 -13.25 7.02 5.57
C THR A 96 -13.23 5.55 5.15
N PHE A 97 -12.13 4.84 5.41
CA PHE A 97 -12.00 3.39 5.18
C PHE A 97 -12.97 2.56 6.02
N GLN A 98 -13.37 3.02 7.22
CA GLN A 98 -14.41 2.34 8.03
C GLN A 98 -15.77 2.22 7.33
N ARG A 99 -16.02 2.98 6.26
CA ARG A 99 -17.24 2.84 5.44
C ARG A 99 -17.19 1.63 4.51
N LEU A 100 -16.04 1.02 4.26
CA LEU A 100 -15.96 -0.23 3.50
C LEU A 100 -16.56 -1.39 4.28
N LYS A 101 -17.30 -2.23 3.56
CA LYS A 101 -17.93 -3.44 4.13
C LYS A 101 -17.03 -4.67 4.09
N VAL A 102 -15.81 -4.52 3.60
CA VAL A 102 -14.87 -5.59 3.27
C VAL A 102 -13.50 -5.25 3.87
N PRO A 103 -12.66 -6.24 4.21
CA PRO A 103 -11.36 -5.98 4.81
C PRO A 103 -10.45 -5.17 3.88
N VAL A 104 -9.60 -4.33 4.49
CA VAL A 104 -8.58 -3.56 3.79
C VAL A 104 -7.21 -4.03 4.27
N HIS A 105 -6.34 -4.33 3.32
CA HIS A 105 -4.94 -4.65 3.58
C HIS A 105 -4.09 -3.43 3.24
N HIS A 106 -3.34 -2.93 4.22
CA HIS A 106 -2.51 -1.73 4.11
C HIS A 106 -1.05 -2.12 3.96
N THR A 107 -0.38 -1.74 2.86
CA THR A 107 1.09 -1.77 2.80
C THR A 107 1.65 -0.44 3.29
N TRP A 108 2.94 -0.43 3.64
CA TRP A 108 3.65 0.78 4.06
C TRP A 108 4.61 1.23 2.96
N GLY A 109 4.41 2.45 2.48
CA GLY A 109 5.27 3.18 1.56
C GLY A 109 6.21 4.14 2.28
N ASN A 110 6.95 4.95 1.52
CA ASN A 110 7.87 5.93 2.10
C ASN A 110 7.12 7.01 2.88
N HIS A 111 5.92 7.39 2.44
CA HIS A 111 5.18 8.45 3.11
C HIS A 111 4.66 8.02 4.49
N GLU A 112 4.42 6.73 4.72
CA GLU A 112 4.20 6.23 6.08
C GLU A 112 5.43 6.50 6.96
N PHE A 113 6.64 6.22 6.47
CA PHE A 113 7.89 6.43 7.21
C PHE A 113 8.36 7.89 7.27
N TYR A 114 7.84 8.77 6.41
CA TYR A 114 7.99 10.23 6.57
C TYR A 114 7.15 10.77 7.74
N ASN A 115 6.02 10.12 8.03
CA ASN A 115 5.08 10.56 9.05
C ASN A 115 5.26 9.87 10.40
N PHE A 116 5.64 8.59 10.40
CA PHE A 116 5.57 7.75 11.59
C PHE A 116 6.80 6.87 11.74
N SER A 117 7.13 6.55 12.99
CA SER A 117 8.11 5.50 13.29
C SER A 117 7.51 4.12 12.98
N ARG A 118 8.39 3.14 12.76
CA ARG A 118 7.98 1.74 12.59
C ARG A 118 7.23 1.19 13.80
N ASP A 119 7.62 1.59 15.01
CA ASP A 119 6.92 1.23 16.25
C ASP A 119 5.50 1.80 16.26
N TYR A 120 5.32 3.05 15.84
CA TYR A 120 3.98 3.64 15.71
C TYR A 120 3.14 2.85 14.71
N LEU A 121 3.66 2.61 13.51
CA LEU A 121 2.94 1.89 12.45
C LEU A 121 2.50 0.49 12.91
N THR A 122 3.38 -0.22 13.61
CA THR A 122 3.11 -1.55 14.18
C THR A 122 1.96 -1.53 15.18
N ASN A 123 1.78 -0.43 15.93
CA ASN A 123 0.70 -0.27 16.90
C ASN A 123 -0.50 0.52 16.36
N SER A 124 -0.51 0.85 15.08
CA SER A 124 -1.55 1.67 14.44
C SER A 124 -2.59 0.84 13.70
N LYS A 125 -3.66 1.50 13.23
CA LYS A 125 -4.67 0.89 12.35
C LYS A 125 -4.12 0.50 10.97
N LEU A 126 -2.90 0.93 10.60
CA LEU A 126 -2.23 0.53 9.38
C LEU A 126 -1.55 -0.84 9.49
N ASN A 127 -1.41 -1.40 10.70
CA ASN A 127 -0.98 -2.77 10.87
C ASN A 127 -2.16 -3.73 10.64
N THR A 128 -2.22 -4.28 9.43
CA THR A 128 -3.28 -5.22 9.02
C THR A 128 -2.82 -6.67 9.03
N LYS A 129 -1.66 -6.96 9.65
CA LYS A 129 -1.09 -8.31 9.71
C LYS A 129 -1.99 -9.31 10.43
N PHE A 130 -2.88 -8.85 11.32
CA PHE A 130 -3.88 -9.72 11.95
C PHE A 130 -4.85 -10.40 10.95
N LEU A 131 -4.88 -9.96 9.69
CA LEU A 131 -5.63 -10.58 8.59
C LEU A 131 -4.87 -11.73 7.92
N GLU A 132 -3.69 -12.10 8.40
CA GLU A 132 -2.88 -13.17 7.82
C GLU A 132 -3.47 -14.56 8.03
N ASP A 133 -3.28 -15.42 7.03
CA ASP A 133 -3.57 -16.84 7.20
C ASP A 133 -2.48 -17.51 8.04
N GLN A 134 -2.89 -18.36 8.98
CA GLN A 134 -1.97 -19.15 9.77
C GLN A 134 -1.31 -20.24 8.92
N ILE A 135 0.02 -20.26 8.90
CA ILE A 135 0.82 -21.36 8.35
C ILE A 135 1.67 -21.98 9.45
N ALA A 136 1.95 -23.27 9.33
CA ALA A 136 2.90 -23.91 10.23
C ALA A 136 4.28 -23.25 10.05
N HIS A 137 4.77 -22.62 11.11
CA HIS A 137 6.10 -22.01 11.10
C HIS A 137 7.17 -23.11 10.99
N HIS A 138 8.07 -22.95 10.03
CA HIS A 138 9.29 -23.75 10.00
C HIS A 138 10.35 -23.05 10.88
N PRO A 139 11.05 -23.74 11.79
CA PRO A 139 12.03 -23.12 12.67
C PRO A 139 13.12 -22.32 11.94
N GLU A 140 13.46 -22.72 10.71
CA GLU A 140 14.47 -22.04 9.88
C GLU A 140 13.94 -20.81 9.12
N THR A 141 12.62 -20.60 9.10
CA THR A 141 11.98 -19.47 8.39
C THR A 141 11.33 -18.46 9.34
N VAL A 142 11.50 -18.63 10.66
CA VAL A 142 11.04 -17.64 11.65
C VAL A 142 12.03 -16.48 11.64
N PRO A 143 11.61 -15.25 11.29
CA PRO A 143 12.54 -14.13 11.25
C PRO A 143 13.07 -13.79 12.63
N SER A 144 14.34 -13.41 12.70
CA SER A 144 15.01 -13.00 13.94
C SER A 144 14.61 -11.59 14.41
N GLU A 145 13.95 -10.82 13.53
CA GLU A 145 13.56 -9.42 13.76
C GLU A 145 12.08 -9.22 13.43
N ASN A 146 11.49 -8.15 13.98
CA ASN A 146 10.14 -7.74 13.64
C ASN A 146 10.08 -7.24 12.18
N TYR A 147 9.12 -7.76 11.41
CA TYR A 147 8.92 -7.44 10.01
C TYR A 147 7.43 -7.28 9.68
N TYR A 148 7.12 -6.40 8.73
CA TYR A 148 5.75 -6.17 8.26
C TYR A 148 5.52 -6.84 6.90
N ALA A 149 5.57 -8.16 6.90
CA ALA A 149 5.13 -8.96 5.76
C ALA A 149 4.19 -10.07 6.25
N TYR A 150 3.21 -10.39 5.42
CA TYR A 150 2.25 -11.44 5.69
C TYR A 150 1.57 -11.90 4.40
N HIS A 151 0.84 -13.00 4.47
CA HIS A 151 0.10 -13.53 3.33
C HIS A 151 -1.33 -13.90 3.70
N PHE A 152 -2.18 -14.01 2.69
CA PHE A 152 -3.52 -14.57 2.85
C PHE A 152 -4.03 -15.17 1.53
N VAL A 153 -5.06 -16.01 1.61
CA VAL A 153 -5.68 -16.74 0.49
C VAL A 153 -7.06 -16.11 0.24
N PRO A 154 -7.20 -15.16 -0.70
CA PRO A 154 -8.50 -14.54 -1.00
C PRO A 154 -9.46 -15.49 -1.70
N PHE A 155 -8.94 -16.52 -2.39
CA PHE A 155 -9.72 -17.51 -3.13
C PHE A 155 -8.90 -18.80 -3.28
N PRO A 156 -9.52 -20.00 -3.35
CA PRO A 156 -8.78 -21.25 -3.57
C PRO A 156 -7.81 -21.16 -4.75
N LYS A 157 -6.55 -21.58 -4.52
CA LYS A 157 -5.43 -21.52 -5.47
C LYS A 157 -4.83 -20.13 -5.73
N PHE A 158 -5.31 -19.09 -5.06
CA PHE A 158 -4.70 -17.75 -5.09
C PHE A 158 -4.11 -17.41 -3.72
N ARG A 159 -2.94 -16.79 -3.71
CA ARG A 159 -2.29 -16.31 -2.49
C ARG A 159 -1.75 -14.92 -2.73
N PHE A 160 -2.10 -13.99 -1.85
CA PHE A 160 -1.54 -12.66 -1.82
C PHE A 160 -0.45 -12.61 -0.76
N ILE A 161 0.65 -11.94 -1.09
CA ILE A 161 1.81 -11.76 -0.21
C ILE A 161 2.06 -10.26 -0.16
N LEU A 162 1.91 -9.69 1.03
CA LEU A 162 2.25 -8.30 1.31
C LEU A 162 3.68 -8.27 1.82
N LEU A 163 4.48 -7.40 1.21
CA LEU A 163 5.89 -7.24 1.52
C LEU A 163 6.16 -5.84 2.09
N ASP A 164 7.14 -5.76 2.97
CA ASP A 164 7.70 -4.50 3.42
C ASP A 164 8.85 -4.09 2.48
N ALA A 165 8.54 -3.20 1.54
CA ALA A 165 9.54 -2.67 0.61
C ALA A 165 10.59 -1.78 1.29
N TYR A 166 10.38 -1.42 2.56
CA TYR A 166 11.28 -0.61 3.38
C TYR A 166 11.92 -1.41 4.51
N ASP A 167 11.87 -2.75 4.44
CA ASP A 167 12.60 -3.61 5.38
C ASP A 167 14.10 -3.27 5.35
N MET A 168 14.67 -3.21 4.14
CA MET A 168 16.02 -2.69 3.88
C MET A 168 15.93 -1.23 3.42
N SER A 169 15.94 -0.29 4.36
CA SER A 169 15.88 1.14 4.07
C SER A 169 16.62 1.98 5.11
N VAL A 170 16.92 3.23 4.74
CA VAL A 170 17.31 4.29 5.67
C VAL A 170 16.09 5.00 6.30
N LEU A 171 14.88 4.74 5.78
CA LEU A 171 13.62 5.22 6.34
C LEU A 171 13.02 4.15 7.26
N GLY A 172 12.42 4.57 8.37
CA GLY A 172 11.74 3.65 9.28
C GLY A 172 12.66 2.66 10.01
N VAL A 173 13.97 2.91 10.01
CA VAL A 173 14.98 2.09 10.71
C VAL A 173 15.80 3.00 11.63
N ASP A 174 16.10 2.52 12.84
CA ASP A 174 16.91 3.25 13.82
C ASP A 174 18.31 3.57 13.24
N PRO A 175 18.72 4.86 13.16
CA PRO A 175 20.03 5.26 12.66
C PRO A 175 21.24 4.62 13.37
N SER A 176 21.06 4.19 14.63
CA SER A 176 22.10 3.53 15.41
C SER A 176 22.25 2.04 15.10
N SER A 177 21.29 1.44 14.39
CA SER A 177 21.26 0.00 14.12
C SER A 177 22.27 -0.43 13.04
N PRO A 178 22.81 -1.67 13.11
CA PRO A 178 23.63 -2.24 12.03
C PRO A 178 22.90 -2.26 10.68
N LYS A 179 21.59 -2.52 10.70
CA LYS A 179 20.73 -2.58 9.51
C LYS A 179 20.69 -1.23 8.79
N TYR A 180 20.52 -0.13 9.52
CA TYR A 180 20.56 1.22 8.95
C TYR A 180 21.92 1.51 8.31
N GLN A 181 23.02 1.20 9.01
CA GLN A 181 24.37 1.44 8.50
C GLN A 181 24.64 0.65 7.21
N GLN A 182 24.17 -0.60 7.14
CA GLN A 182 24.22 -1.40 5.92
C GLN A 182 23.40 -0.78 4.78
N CYS A 183 22.16 -0.36 5.05
CA CYS A 183 21.30 0.26 4.04
C CYS A 183 21.88 1.60 3.54
N LEU A 184 22.40 2.43 4.45
CA LEU A 184 23.04 3.70 4.12
C LEU A 184 24.29 3.50 3.26
N LYS A 185 25.08 2.45 3.54
CA LYS A 185 26.24 2.08 2.71
C LYS A 185 25.79 1.73 1.29
N ILE A 186 24.84 0.81 1.14
CA ILE A 186 24.31 0.38 -0.17
C ILE A 186 23.76 1.60 -0.94
N LEU A 187 23.00 2.46 -0.26
CA LEU A 187 22.44 3.66 -0.86
C LEU A 187 23.53 4.62 -1.35
N ARG A 188 24.54 4.93 -0.55
CA ARG A 188 25.64 5.82 -0.93
C ARG A 188 26.57 5.25 -2.00
N GLU A 189 26.66 3.92 -2.11
CA GLU A 189 27.40 3.26 -3.19
C GLU A 189 26.75 3.50 -4.56
N HIS A 190 25.43 3.70 -4.61
CA HIS A 190 24.67 3.82 -5.87
C HIS A 190 24.03 5.20 -6.09
N ASN A 191 23.89 6.02 -5.05
CA ASN A 191 23.30 7.35 -5.11
C ASN A 191 24.35 8.42 -4.75
N PRO A 192 24.85 9.20 -5.72
CA PRO A 192 25.88 10.22 -5.49
C PRO A 192 25.31 11.52 -4.88
N ASN A 193 24.00 11.62 -4.69
CA ASN A 193 23.35 12.86 -4.27
C ASN A 193 23.64 13.19 -2.80
N ALA A 194 23.87 14.48 -2.51
CA ALA A 194 23.99 14.96 -1.14
C ALA A 194 22.64 14.83 -0.38
N GLU A 195 21.54 15.16 -1.06
CA GLU A 195 20.18 14.87 -0.58
C GLU A 195 19.77 13.49 -1.08
N LEU A 196 19.76 12.51 -0.18
CA LEU A 196 19.52 11.10 -0.52
C LEU A 196 18.09 10.83 -1.07
N ASN A 197 17.13 11.70 -0.77
CA ASN A 197 15.77 11.64 -1.28
C ASN A 197 15.56 12.49 -2.54
N SER A 198 16.62 13.13 -3.05
CA SER A 198 16.51 13.92 -4.28
C SER A 198 16.37 13.00 -5.49
N PRO A 199 15.37 13.26 -6.37
CA PRO A 199 15.26 12.57 -7.65
C PRO A 199 16.25 13.13 -8.69
N GLN A 200 17.05 14.14 -8.35
CA GLN A 200 18.06 14.72 -9.25
C GLN A 200 19.35 13.90 -9.16
N GLY A 201 19.55 13.01 -10.12
CA GLY A 201 20.70 12.12 -10.18
C GLY A 201 20.25 10.88 -10.92
N GLU A 202 20.51 10.84 -12.22
CA GLU A 202 20.19 9.67 -13.04
C GLU A 202 20.90 8.45 -12.43
N LEU A 203 20.13 7.44 -12.02
CA LEU A 203 20.64 6.08 -11.93
C LEU A 203 20.96 5.68 -13.38
N PHE A 204 22.21 5.94 -13.81
CA PHE A 204 22.80 5.21 -14.91
C PHE A 204 23.03 3.78 -14.42
N LEU A 205 22.04 2.92 -14.64
CA LEU A 205 22.23 1.47 -14.76
C LEU A 205 21.82 1.06 -16.18
#